data_AF-A0A6P0P201-F1
#
_entry.id   AF-A0A6P0P201-F1
#
_cell.length_a   1.000
_cell.length_b   1.000
_cell.length_c   1.000
_cell.angle_alpha   90.00
_cell.angle_beta   90.00
_cell.angle_gamma   90.00
#
_symmetry.space_group_name_H-M   'P 1'
#
loop_
_entity.id
_entity.type
_entity.pdbx_description
1 polymer ?
#
loop_
_entity_poly.entity_id
_entity_poly.type
_entity_poly.pdbx_seq_one_letter_code
_entity_poly.pdbx_strand_id
1 'polypeptide(L)'
;WNPDGGLHMFNQAPQAGQEPIKGRIVTNWENEIGQLYIKGAQELDEAKRREIYVEAQRIVQDQLPFIYLINQYSMAAIRNKVQNIQYSPLGALWNVYELSLAEE
;
A
#
# COMPACT_ATOMS: atom_id res chain seq x y z
N TRP A 1 -7.88 -1.07 0.04
CA TRP A 1 -8.84 -1.97 -0.61
C TRP A 1 -10.27 -1.84 -0.10
N ASN A 2 -10.59 -0.91 0.82
CA ASN A 2 -11.98 -0.51 1.02
C ASN A 2 -12.48 0.17 -0.28
N PRO A 3 -13.56 -0.29 -0.93
CA PRO A 3 -14.09 0.30 -2.16
C PRO A 3 -14.46 1.78 -2.02
N ASP A 4 -14.83 2.21 -0.81
CA ASP A 4 -15.20 3.60 -0.52
C ASP A 4 -14.05 4.40 0.11
N GLY A 5 -12.85 3.80 0.19
CA GLY A 5 -11.66 4.46 0.69
C GLY A 5 -11.06 5.43 -0.32
N GLY A 6 -10.60 6.60 0.16
CA GLY A 6 -9.96 7.63 -0.69
C GLY A 6 -8.66 7.20 -1.38
N LEU A 7 -8.07 6.07 -0.99
CA LEU A 7 -6.89 5.46 -1.61
C LEU A 7 -7.23 4.24 -2.47
N HIS A 8 -8.51 4.03 -2.81
CA HIS A 8 -8.90 2.99 -3.76
C HIS A 8 -8.55 3.45 -5.18
N MET A 9 -7.76 2.65 -5.89
CA MET A 9 -7.07 3.07 -7.12
C MET A 9 -7.87 2.80 -8.41
N PHE A 10 -8.97 2.05 -8.32
CA PHE A 10 -9.90 1.79 -9.42
C PHE A 10 -11.32 1.83 -8.87
N ASN A 11 -12.34 1.92 -9.72
CA ASN A 11 -13.76 2.00 -9.31
C ASN A 11 -14.03 2.94 -8.11
N GLN A 12 -13.28 4.04 -8.01
CA GLN A 12 -13.22 4.86 -6.82
C GLN A 12 -14.53 5.63 -6.59
N ALA A 13 -14.97 5.69 -5.33
CA ALA A 13 -16.09 6.55 -4.95
C ALA A 13 -15.77 8.04 -5.19
N PRO A 14 -16.78 8.89 -5.47
CA PRO A 14 -16.58 10.33 -5.56
C PRO A 14 -16.01 10.88 -4.26
N GLN A 15 -15.01 11.77 -4.35
CA GLN A 15 -14.41 12.42 -3.18
C GLN A 15 -15.28 13.58 -2.68
N ALA A 16 -14.97 14.09 -1.49
CA ALA A 16 -15.70 15.23 -0.91
C ALA A 16 -15.71 16.42 -1.88
N GLY A 17 -16.91 16.92 -2.20
CA GLY A 17 -17.11 18.03 -3.14
C GLY A 17 -17.20 17.63 -4.61
N GLN A 18 -17.10 16.34 -4.95
CA GLN A 18 -17.32 15.84 -6.31
C GLN A 18 -18.78 15.41 -6.50
N GLU A 19 -19.27 15.55 -7.74
CA GLU A 19 -20.58 15.05 -8.13
C GLU A 19 -20.65 13.51 -8.02
N PRO A 20 -21.80 12.95 -7.62
CA PRO A 20 -21.97 11.51 -7.54
C PRO A 20 -21.78 10.81 -8.90
N ILE A 21 -21.06 9.68 -8.90
CA ILE A 21 -20.97 8.80 -10.07
C ILE A 21 -22.28 8.04 -10.20
N LYS A 22 -23.09 8.41 -11.21
CA LYS A 22 -24.35 7.73 -11.51
C LYS A 22 -24.10 6.28 -11.92
N GLY A 23 -24.77 5.35 -11.26
CA GLY A 23 -24.72 3.93 -11.62
C GLY A 23 -23.40 3.22 -11.28
N ARG A 24 -22.59 3.75 -10.36
CA ARG A 24 -21.41 3.03 -9.84
C ARG A 24 -21.86 1.69 -9.23
N ILE A 25 -21.20 0.61 -9.63
CA ILE A 25 -21.42 -0.74 -9.09
C ILE A 25 -20.10 -1.19 -8.47
N VAL A 26 -20.12 -1.47 -7.17
CA VAL A 26 -19.03 -2.18 -6.50
C VAL A 26 -19.31 -3.66 -6.65
N THR A 27 -18.36 -4.37 -7.26
CA THR A 27 -18.53 -5.81 -7.52
C THR A 27 -18.47 -6.61 -6.22
N ASN A 28 -19.00 -7.84 -6.24
CA ASN A 28 -18.98 -8.71 -5.06
C ASN A 28 -17.56 -9.02 -4.60
N TRP A 29 -16.64 -9.30 -5.53
CA TRP A 29 -15.25 -9.62 -5.22
C TRP A 29 -14.50 -8.42 -4.64
N GLU A 30 -14.81 -7.20 -5.10
CA GLU A 30 -14.18 -5.96 -4.61
C GLU A 30 -14.64 -5.67 -3.17
N ASN A 31 -15.94 -5.83 -2.91
CA ASN A 31 -16.50 -5.77 -1.56
C ASN A 31 -15.88 -6.82 -0.64
N GLU A 32 -15.73 -8.06 -1.12
CA GLU A 32 -15.14 -9.16 -0.36
C GLU A 32 -13.70 -8.86 0.07
N ILE A 33 -12.86 -8.35 -0.84
CA ILE A 33 -11.51 -7.90 -0.48
C ILE A 33 -11.60 -6.80 0.58
N GLY A 34 -12.50 -5.83 0.44
CA GLY A 34 -12.75 -4.80 1.45
C GLY A 34 -13.02 -5.38 2.84
N GLN A 35 -13.88 -6.40 2.93
CA GLN A 35 -14.19 -7.10 4.18
C GLN A 35 -13.00 -7.88 4.74
N LEU A 36 -12.22 -8.55 3.88
CA LEU A 36 -11.00 -9.26 4.28
C LEU A 36 -9.97 -8.30 4.88
N TYR A 37 -9.81 -7.09 4.33
CA TYR A 37 -8.92 -6.08 4.90
C TYR A 37 -9.38 -5.57 6.27
N ILE A 38 -10.70 -5.41 6.48
CA ILE A 38 -11.24 -5.07 7.81
C ILE A 38 -10.95 -6.20 8.80
N LYS A 39 -11.23 -7.45 8.42
CA LYS A 39 -10.96 -8.63 9.26
C LYS A 39 -9.46 -8.76 9.59
N GLY A 40 -8.59 -8.59 8.60
CA GLY A 40 -7.14 -8.65 8.78
C GLY A 40 -6.59 -7.52 9.66
N ALA A 41 -7.25 -6.36 9.68
CA ALA A 41 -6.89 -5.28 10.60
C ALA A 41 -7.31 -5.56 12.06
N GLN A 42 -8.31 -6.41 12.27
CA GLN A 42 -8.83 -6.79 13.59
C GLN A 42 -8.19 -8.06 14.17
N GLU A 43 -7.52 -8.86 13.33
CA GLU A 43 -6.83 -10.09 13.75
C GLU A 43 -5.45 -9.78 14.34
N LEU A 44 -5.21 -10.25 15.57
CA LEU A 44 -3.97 -10.02 16.32
C LEU A 44 -2.98 -11.17 16.18
N ASP A 45 -3.46 -12.39 15.90
CA ASP A 45 -2.61 -13.53 15.60
C ASP A 45 -2.01 -13.40 14.20
N GLU A 46 -0.68 -13.33 14.11
CA GLU A 46 0.00 -13.06 12.85
C GLU A 46 -0.23 -14.15 11.79
N ALA A 47 -0.29 -15.42 12.20
CA ALA A 47 -0.49 -16.53 11.29
C ALA A 47 -1.89 -16.50 10.68
N LYS A 48 -2.92 -16.29 11.50
CA LYS A 48 -4.31 -16.11 11.03
C LYS A 48 -4.46 -14.86 10.18
N ARG A 49 -3.82 -13.76 10.58
CA ARG A 49 -3.82 -12.51 9.82
C ARG A 49 -3.23 -12.70 8.42
N ARG A 50 -2.13 -13.47 8.32
CA ARG A 50 -1.52 -13.82 7.04
C ARG A 50 -2.50 -14.58 6.14
N GLU A 51 -3.20 -15.58 6.65
CA GLU A 51 -4.19 -16.35 5.88
C GLU A 51 -5.28 -15.44 5.29
N ILE A 52 -5.77 -14.47 6.06
CA ILE A 52 -6.76 -13.49 5.59
C ILE A 52 -6.22 -12.67 4.40
N TYR A 53 -5.00 -12.15 4.50
CA TYR A 53 -4.41 -11.37 3.42
C TYR A 53 -4.04 -12.20 2.20
N VAL A 54 -3.67 -13.48 2.38
CA VAL A 54 -3.45 -14.42 1.27
C VAL A 54 -4.74 -14.63 0.48
N GLU A 55 -5.88 -14.76 1.14
CA GLU A 55 -7.17 -14.90 0.44
C GLU A 55 -7.53 -13.63 -0.35
N ALA A 56 -7.30 -12.46 0.24
CA ALA A 56 -7.47 -11.19 -0.48
C ALA A 56 -6.58 -11.12 -1.73
N GLN A 57 -5.31 -11.53 -1.61
CA GLN A 57 -4.39 -11.60 -2.74
C GLN A 57 -4.85 -12.60 -3.81
N ARG A 58 -5.40 -13.76 -3.40
CA ARG A 58 -5.95 -14.76 -4.33
C ARG A 58 -7.07 -14.15 -5.18
N ILE A 59 -8.03 -13.47 -4.57
CA ILE A 59 -9.12 -12.80 -5.28
C ILE A 59 -8.58 -11.73 -6.23
N VAL A 60 -7.61 -10.92 -5.80
CA VAL A 60 -6.97 -9.92 -6.68
C VAL A 60 -6.34 -10.59 -7.90
N GLN A 61 -5.64 -11.71 -7.73
CA GLN A 61 -5.00 -12.41 -8.84
C GLN A 61 -6.01 -13.13 -9.77
N ASP A 62 -7.16 -13.55 -9.26
CA ASP A 62 -8.23 -14.16 -10.06
C ASP A 62 -8.99 -13.09 -10.89
N GLN A 63 -9.20 -11.91 -10.32
CA GLN A 63 -9.99 -10.84 -10.92
C GLN A 63 -9.14 -9.85 -11.75
N LEU A 64 -7.82 -9.85 -11.56
CA LEU A 64 -6.84 -9.06 -12.30
C LEU A 64 -7.18 -7.56 -12.40
N PRO A 65 -7.59 -6.85 -11.31
CA PRO A 65 -7.78 -5.41 -11.38
C PRO A 65 -6.45 -4.66 -11.59
N PHE A 66 -5.33 -5.33 -11.35
CA PHE A 66 -3.99 -4.89 -11.68
C PHE A 66 -3.23 -5.99 -12.40
N ILE A 67 -2.32 -5.57 -13.27
CA ILE A 67 -1.29 -6.44 -13.84
C ILE A 67 0.04 -6.00 -13.24
N TYR A 68 0.49 -6.73 -12.22
CA TYR A 68 1.77 -6.45 -11.56
C TYR A 68 2.93 -6.79 -12.50
N LEU A 69 3.80 -5.81 -12.78
CA LEU A 69 4.92 -5.98 -13.72
C LEU A 69 6.22 -6.32 -12.99
N ILE A 70 6.67 -5.43 -12.12
CA ILE A 70 7.97 -5.53 -11.44
C ILE A 70 7.90 -4.87 -10.06
N ASN A 71 8.79 -5.29 -9.17
CA ASN A 71 9.16 -4.50 -7.99
C ASN A 71 10.30 -3.57 -8.38
N GLN A 72 10.10 -2.26 -8.25
CA GLN A 72 11.10 -1.27 -8.64
C GLN A 72 12.29 -1.27 -7.67
N TYR A 73 13.50 -1.10 -8.21
CA TYR A 73 14.65 -0.72 -7.39
C TYR A 73 14.50 0.73 -6.92
N SER A 74 14.89 1.01 -5.68
CA SER A 74 14.99 2.36 -5.16
C SER A 74 16.45 2.82 -5.21
N MET A 75 16.68 4.03 -5.72
CA MET A 75 18.01 4.64 -5.82
C MET A 75 17.96 6.05 -5.25
N ALA A 76 18.92 6.38 -4.39
CA ALA A 76 19.09 7.71 -3.83
C ALA A 76 20.54 8.16 -3.98
N ALA A 77 20.73 9.45 -4.27
CA ALA A 77 22.04 10.08 -4.29
C ALA A 77 22.23 10.95 -3.05
N ILE A 78 23.28 10.70 -2.27
CA ILE A 78 23.58 11.42 -1.03
C ILE A 78 24.97 12.05 -1.15
N ARG A 79 25.15 13.25 -0.57
CA ARG A 79 26.47 13.89 -0.49
C ARG A 79 27.41 13.02 0.33
N ASN A 80 28.64 12.84 -0.15
CA ASN A 80 29.68 12.06 0.52
C ASN A 80 30.03 12.53 1.95
N LYS A 81 29.71 13.79 2.30
CA LYS A 81 29.89 14.33 3.65
C LYS A 81 28.83 13.84 4.65
N VAL A 82 27.70 13.29 4.20
CA VAL A 82 26.66 12.76 5.08
C VAL A 82 27.04 11.32 5.46
N GLN A 83 27.19 11.08 6.75
CA GLN A 83 27.57 9.78 7.30
C GLN A 83 26.35 9.06 7.90
N ASN A 84 26.50 7.76 8.15
CA ASN A 84 25.49 6.88 8.78
C ASN A 84 24.16 6.74 8.04
N ILE A 85 24.12 6.98 6.72
CA ILE A 85 22.94 6.66 5.92
C ILE A 85 22.69 5.16 5.92
N GLN A 86 21.46 4.77 6.24
CA GLN A 86 20.98 3.40 6.05
C GLN A 86 19.93 3.38 4.94
N TYR A 87 20.21 2.68 3.85
CA TYR A 87 19.27 2.56 2.75
C TYR A 87 18.11 1.63 3.13
N SER A 88 16.89 2.03 2.79
CA SER A 88 15.70 1.17 2.86
C SER A 88 14.92 1.20 1.55
N PRO A 89 14.10 0.17 1.26
CA PRO A 89 13.16 0.21 0.14
C PRO A 89 12.16 1.38 0.20
N LEU A 90 11.94 1.96 1.40
CA LEU A 90 11.03 3.09 1.62
C LEU A 90 11.71 4.47 1.50
N GLY A 91 13.03 4.50 1.27
CA GLY A 91 13.83 5.73 1.14
C GLY A 91 15.09 5.74 2.00
N ALA A 92 15.97 6.71 1.75
CA ALA A 92 17.28 6.82 2.41
C ALA A 92 17.29 7.64 3.72
N LEU A 93 16.16 8.27 4.09
CA LEU A 93 16.09 9.23 5.21
C LEU A 93 15.26 8.73 6.40
N TRP A 94 14.90 7.44 6.44
CA TRP A 94 14.13 6.89 7.56
C TRP A 94 14.89 6.98 8.89
N ASN A 95 16.23 6.93 8.84
CA ASN A 95 17.12 7.05 9.99
C ASN A 95 17.75 8.45 10.13
N VAL A 96 17.03 9.51 9.76
CA VAL A 96 17.55 10.90 9.78
C VAL A 96 18.18 11.31 11.11
N TYR A 97 17.69 10.74 12.22
CA TYR A 97 18.17 11.00 13.58
C TYR A 97 19.56 10.42 13.89
N GLU A 98 20.10 9.54 13.03
CA GLU A 98 21.44 8.96 13.16
C GLU A 98 22.47 9.64 12.26
N LEU A 99 22.03 10.56 11.39
CA LEU A 99 22.88 11.15 10.37
C LEU A 99 23.75 12.26 10.96
N SER A 100 24.99 12.33 10.48
CA SER A 100 25.95 13.36 10.84
C SER A 100 26.68 13.87 9.61
N LEU A 101 27.37 15.00 9.77
CA LEU A 101 28.33 15.48 8.78
C LEU A 101 29.73 15.02 9.20
N ALA A 102 30.52 14.57 8.22
CA ALA A 102 31.95 14.38 8.42
C ALA A 102 32.59 15.71 8.88
N GLU A 103 33.41 15.65 9.93
CA GLU A 103 34.28 16.77 10.33
C GLU A 103 35.29 17.07 9.19
N GLU A 104 35.70 18.34 9.05
CA GLU A 104 36.56 18.81 7.96
C GLU A 104 38.00 18.27 8.03
#